data_AF-A0A4U7EW95-F1
#
_entry.id   AF-A0A4U7EW95-F1
#
_cell.length_a   1.000
_cell.length_b   1.000
_cell.length_c   1.000
_cell.angle_alpha   90.00
_cell.angle_beta   90.00
_cell.angle_gamma   90.00
#
_symmetry.space_group_name_H-M   'P 1'
#
loop_
_entity.id
_entity.type
_entity.pdbx_description
1 polymer ?
#
loop_
_entity_poly.entity_id
_entity_poly.type
_entity_poly.pdbx_seq_one_letter_code
_entity_poly.pdbx_strand_id
1 'polypeptide(L)'
;MTDERDDDGHEFSSGQGVDADYDAFTLDPPELGEDPSRVDPVDSRVLTEELDRRNIGSEDVDVEQLIDVGLSYMGINRFEEATETFERAANFAEEDSLEAQEAWVNKGAAHAQLEEFDQAIGAYQEALRIDEESEHAATAETNLAYALWESGRGEQALEHAERAVETDPRFAEAWYNRGFLLVERGLAEDAVKCFDNAIRLGYRDAGVLEEKARALEEAGDHEQAEEVADRAEELRRETEEQLIEEQTGQAPGPGGQGRQGGRGGQGRQGGRGGQPGAGGRGAQGDGRGGQGGGPEGPERELQGEGPEGF
;
A
#
# COMPACT_ATOMS: atom_id res chain seq x y z
N MET A 1 -75.55 65.44 -1.80
CA MET A 1 -74.78 64.34 -2.42
C MET A 1 -73.32 64.60 -2.10
N THR A 2 -72.67 63.62 -1.45
CA THR A 2 -71.21 63.39 -1.27
C THR A 2 -70.45 64.50 -0.54
N ASP A 3 -69.58 64.28 0.45
CA ASP A 3 -68.59 63.22 0.66
C ASP A 3 -68.04 63.42 2.10
N GLU A 4 -68.30 62.51 3.05
CA GLU A 4 -67.58 62.48 4.34
C GLU A 4 -66.71 61.23 4.33
N ARG A 5 -65.40 61.45 4.30
CA ARG A 5 -64.37 60.41 4.24
C ARG A 5 -64.01 60.03 5.66
N ASP A 6 -64.28 58.79 6.02
CA ASP A 6 -63.71 58.15 7.20
C ASP A 6 -62.21 57.93 6.96
N ASP A 7 -61.38 58.62 7.74
CA ASP A 7 -59.93 58.52 7.77
C ASP A 7 -59.55 57.38 8.74
N ASP A 8 -59.65 56.14 8.25
CA ASP A 8 -59.12 54.96 8.95
C ASP A 8 -57.58 54.95 8.83
N GLY A 9 -56.94 55.77 9.67
CA GLY A 9 -55.49 55.72 9.88
C GLY A 9 -55.11 54.42 10.61
N HIS A 10 -54.55 53.46 9.88
CA HIS A 10 -53.92 52.29 10.49
C HIS A 10 -52.73 52.71 11.36
N GLU A 11 -52.82 52.47 12.66
CA GLU A 11 -51.73 52.67 13.61
C GLU A 11 -50.68 51.58 13.37
N PHE A 12 -49.51 51.95 12.85
CA PHE A 12 -48.38 51.03 12.75
C PHE A 12 -47.97 50.59 14.16
N SER A 13 -47.86 49.28 14.37
CA SER A 13 -47.26 48.71 15.57
C SER A 13 -45.84 49.24 15.71
N SER A 14 -45.62 50.18 16.63
CA SER A 14 -44.30 50.61 17.04
C SER A 14 -43.65 49.43 17.76
N GLY A 15 -42.80 48.71 17.03
CA GLY A 15 -42.05 47.56 17.55
C GLY A 15 -41.47 47.87 18.93
N GLN A 16 -41.60 46.92 19.86
CA GLN A 16 -40.94 47.03 21.16
C GLN A 16 -39.45 47.26 20.90
N GLY A 17 -38.97 48.44 21.27
CA GLY A 17 -37.55 48.77 21.17
C GLY A 17 -36.74 47.72 21.92
N VAL A 18 -35.62 47.33 21.33
CA VAL A 18 -34.62 46.50 21.99
C VAL A 18 -34.22 47.14 23.32
N ASP A 19 -34.13 46.31 24.37
CA ASP A 19 -33.78 46.74 25.72
C ASP A 19 -32.45 47.51 25.72
N ALA A 20 -32.31 48.47 26.64
CA ALA A 20 -31.11 49.32 26.74
C ALA A 20 -29.83 48.54 27.11
N ASP A 21 -29.97 47.28 27.51
CA ASP A 21 -28.91 46.33 27.82
C ASP A 21 -28.68 45.33 26.66
N TYR A 22 -28.97 45.74 25.42
CA TYR A 22 -28.59 44.97 24.25
C TYR A 22 -27.08 45.05 24.06
N ASP A 23 -26.35 44.12 24.65
CA ASP A 23 -24.97 43.87 24.26
C ASP A 23 -24.98 43.54 22.77
N ALA A 24 -24.29 44.36 21.98
CA ALA A 24 -24.15 44.13 20.56
C ALA A 24 -23.61 42.71 20.38
N PHE A 25 -24.37 41.87 19.69
CA PHE A 25 -23.96 40.53 19.33
C PHE A 25 -22.73 40.67 18.41
N THR A 26 -21.53 40.61 18.98
CA THR A 26 -20.28 40.56 18.23
C THR A 26 -20.23 39.20 17.57
N LEU A 27 -20.77 39.13 16.35
CA LEU A 27 -20.50 38.08 15.36
C LEU A 27 -19.07 38.20 14.82
N ASP A 28 -18.10 38.52 15.68
CA ASP A 28 -16.72 38.28 15.31
C ASP A 28 -16.51 36.80 15.62
N PRO A 29 -16.56 35.90 14.61
CA PRO A 29 -16.18 34.51 14.85
C PRO A 29 -14.77 34.54 15.46
N PRO A 30 -14.47 33.65 16.41
CA PRO A 30 -13.12 33.56 16.94
C PRO A 30 -12.15 33.46 15.77
N GLU A 31 -11.15 34.36 15.74
CA GLU A 31 -10.11 34.30 14.72
C GLU A 31 -9.46 32.92 14.83
N LEU A 32 -9.63 32.10 13.79
CA LEU A 32 -8.90 30.85 13.66
C LEU A 32 -7.43 31.26 13.56
N GLY A 33 -6.60 30.82 14.51
CA GLY A 33 -5.16 31.13 14.53
C GLY A 33 -4.36 30.44 13.42
N GLU A 34 -5.05 29.85 12.45
CA GLU A 34 -4.50 29.07 11.35
C GLU A 34 -4.20 29.99 10.16
N ASP A 35 -3.04 29.79 9.54
CA ASP A 35 -2.65 30.52 8.34
C ASP A 35 -3.51 30.07 7.15
N PRO A 36 -4.37 30.93 6.57
CA PRO A 36 -5.26 30.56 5.47
C PRO A 36 -4.51 30.24 4.16
N SER A 37 -3.19 30.44 4.11
CA SER A 37 -2.35 29.97 2.99
C SER A 37 -1.89 28.51 3.14
N ARG A 38 -2.13 27.89 4.30
CA ARG A 38 -1.86 26.48 4.59
C ARG A 38 -3.10 25.58 4.51
N VAL A 39 -4.29 26.18 4.38
CA VAL A 39 -5.56 25.48 4.26
C VAL A 39 -6.05 25.64 2.82
N ASP A 40 -6.30 24.52 2.12
CA ASP A 40 -6.90 24.58 0.77
C ASP A 40 -8.30 25.20 0.88
N PRO A 41 -8.58 26.36 0.24
CA PRO A 41 -9.88 27.02 0.31
C PRO A 41 -11.02 26.22 -0.31
N VAL A 42 -10.74 25.13 -1.02
CA VAL A 42 -11.74 24.20 -1.59
C VAL A 42 -12.02 23.02 -0.64
N ASP A 43 -11.18 22.80 0.37
CA ASP A 43 -11.39 21.68 1.28
C ASP A 43 -12.47 21.98 2.34
N SER A 44 -13.71 21.69 1.95
CA SER A 44 -14.88 21.74 2.83
C SER A 44 -14.81 20.79 4.05
N ARG A 45 -13.84 19.84 4.08
CA ARG A 45 -13.67 18.91 5.19
C ARG A 45 -12.95 19.54 6.36
N VAL A 46 -11.98 20.44 6.14
CA VAL A 46 -11.19 21.06 7.22
C VAL A 46 -12.07 21.72 8.29
N LEU A 47 -13.10 22.46 7.86
CA LEU A 47 -14.04 23.09 8.80
C LEU A 47 -14.87 22.05 9.56
N THR A 48 -15.26 20.97 8.87
CA THR A 48 -16.07 19.90 9.44
C THR A 48 -15.26 19.09 10.45
N GLU A 49 -14.01 18.77 10.14
CA GLU A 49 -13.06 18.11 11.04
C GLU A 49 -12.75 18.95 12.26
N GLU A 50 -12.51 20.25 12.09
CA GLU A 50 -12.29 21.17 13.21
C GLU A 50 -13.51 21.27 14.13
N LEU A 51 -14.72 21.22 13.56
CA LEU A 51 -15.95 21.19 14.33
C LEU A 51 -16.16 19.84 15.02
N ASP A 52 -15.83 18.73 14.37
CA ASP A 52 -15.91 17.39 14.96
C ASP A 52 -14.92 17.24 16.12
N ARG A 53 -13.66 17.66 15.95
CA ARG A 53 -12.63 17.67 17.01
C ARG A 53 -13.06 18.46 18.25
N ARG A 54 -13.81 19.55 18.06
CA ARG A 54 -14.27 20.41 19.16
C ARG A 54 -15.55 19.93 19.83
N ASN A 55 -16.36 19.12 19.14
CA ASN A 55 -17.71 18.77 19.62
C ASN A 55 -17.90 17.29 19.96
N ILE A 56 -17.02 16.40 19.51
CA ILE A 56 -17.07 14.97 19.83
C ILE A 56 -16.09 14.71 20.96
N GLY A 57 -16.57 14.19 22.10
CA GLY A 57 -15.68 13.74 23.17
C GLY A 57 -14.86 12.55 22.69
N SER A 58 -13.59 12.44 23.11
CA SER A 58 -12.76 11.27 22.78
C SER A 58 -13.42 9.95 23.21
N GLU A 59 -14.22 9.98 24.27
CA GLU A 59 -15.02 8.84 24.77
C GLU A 59 -16.16 8.39 23.83
N ASP A 60 -16.57 9.25 22.88
CA ASP A 60 -17.66 8.96 21.94
C ASP A 60 -17.15 8.43 20.59
N VAL A 61 -15.82 8.34 20.40
CA VAL A 61 -15.19 7.86 19.18
C VAL A 61 -14.66 6.45 19.38
N ASP A 62 -15.12 5.53 18.54
CA ASP A 62 -14.59 4.17 18.47
C ASP A 62 -13.31 4.17 17.62
N VAL A 63 -12.16 4.16 18.30
CA VAL A 63 -10.82 4.22 17.68
C VAL A 63 -10.53 2.95 16.88
N GLU A 64 -10.91 1.78 17.39
CA GLU A 64 -10.77 0.50 16.71
C GLU A 64 -11.53 0.52 15.38
N GLN A 65 -12.77 1.04 15.39
CA GLN A 65 -13.53 1.22 14.16
C GLN A 65 -12.88 2.21 13.17
N LEU A 66 -12.22 3.26 13.64
CA LEU A 66 -11.48 4.17 12.75
C LEU A 66 -10.28 3.47 12.11
N ILE A 67 -9.55 2.65 12.87
CA ILE A 67 -8.44 1.84 12.34
C ILE A 67 -8.97 0.89 11.27
N ASP A 68 -10.08 0.18 11.53
CA ASP A 68 -10.73 -0.70 10.54
C ASP A 68 -11.13 0.03 9.26
N VAL A 69 -11.64 1.26 9.37
CA VAL A 69 -11.98 2.11 8.21
C VAL A 69 -10.72 2.52 7.46
N GLY A 70 -9.65 2.90 8.15
CA GLY A 70 -8.36 3.21 7.54
C GLY A 70 -7.79 2.01 6.78
N LEU A 71 -7.83 0.81 7.37
CA LEU A 71 -7.43 -0.44 6.74
C LEU A 71 -8.31 -0.77 5.53
N SER A 72 -9.61 -0.48 5.61
CA SER A 72 -10.52 -0.62 4.47
C SER A 72 -10.13 0.32 3.32
N TYR A 73 -9.66 1.54 3.61
CA TYR A 73 -9.13 2.45 2.60
C TYR A 73 -7.81 1.95 2.00
N MET A 74 -6.90 1.40 2.81
CA MET A 74 -5.68 0.74 2.34
C MET A 74 -6.02 -0.36 1.33
N GLY A 75 -6.96 -1.25 1.67
CA GLY A 75 -7.34 -2.38 0.80
C GLY A 75 -8.01 -1.99 -0.53
N ILE A 76 -8.43 -0.73 -0.70
CA ILE A 76 -8.94 -0.20 -1.98
C ILE A 76 -8.02 0.87 -2.59
N ASN A 77 -6.77 0.93 -2.16
CA ASN A 77 -5.72 1.84 -2.64
C ASN A 77 -6.08 3.34 -2.51
N ARG A 78 -6.81 3.69 -1.45
CA ARG A 78 -7.19 5.07 -1.12
C ARG A 78 -6.31 5.58 0.01
N PHE A 79 -5.01 5.70 -0.30
CA PHE A 79 -3.98 5.92 0.69
C PHE A 79 -4.06 7.31 1.32
N GLU A 80 -4.46 8.34 0.57
CA GLU A 80 -4.68 9.67 1.11
C GLU A 80 -5.77 9.64 2.18
N GLU A 81 -6.94 9.04 1.91
CA GLU A 81 -7.99 8.91 2.92
C GLU A 81 -7.60 8.00 4.08
N ALA A 82 -6.75 7.00 3.85
CA ALA A 82 -6.20 6.16 4.90
C ALA A 82 -5.31 6.96 5.86
N THR A 83 -4.39 7.78 5.35
CA THR A 83 -3.51 8.64 6.18
C THR A 83 -4.31 9.57 7.09
N GLU A 84 -5.33 10.25 6.55
CA GLU A 84 -6.23 11.12 7.30
C GLU A 84 -7.00 10.33 8.38
N THR A 85 -7.50 9.14 8.03
CA THR A 85 -8.28 8.30 8.95
C THR A 85 -7.42 7.78 10.11
N PHE A 86 -6.19 7.33 9.84
CA PHE A 86 -5.28 6.88 10.88
C PHE A 86 -4.78 8.02 11.75
N GLU A 87 -4.55 9.21 11.19
CA GLU A 87 -4.27 10.40 11.99
C GLU A 87 -5.41 10.73 12.94
N ARG A 88 -6.65 10.65 12.44
CA ARG A 88 -7.83 10.83 13.28
C ARG A 88 -7.89 9.77 14.39
N ALA A 89 -7.64 8.50 14.08
CA ALA A 89 -7.61 7.42 15.07
C ALA A 89 -6.55 7.69 16.16
N ALA A 90 -5.31 8.03 15.77
CA ALA A 90 -4.24 8.34 16.70
C ALA A 90 -4.56 9.56 17.60
N ASN A 91 -5.24 10.57 17.07
CA ASN A 91 -5.64 11.76 17.84
C ASN A 91 -6.77 11.51 18.85
N PHE A 92 -7.63 10.51 18.62
CA PHE A 92 -8.72 10.16 19.53
C PHE A 92 -8.35 9.03 20.50
N ALA A 93 -7.34 8.24 20.19
CA ALA A 93 -6.79 7.21 21.07
C ALA A 93 -6.28 7.79 22.40
N GLU A 94 -6.29 6.97 23.45
CA GLU A 94 -5.61 7.33 24.70
C GLU A 94 -4.11 7.49 24.43
N GLU A 95 -3.48 8.51 25.03
CA GLU A 95 -2.05 8.75 24.87
C GLU A 95 -1.24 7.54 25.33
N ASP A 96 -0.23 7.17 24.53
CA ASP A 96 0.62 5.99 24.73
C ASP A 96 -0.15 4.64 24.81
N SER A 97 -1.35 4.55 24.23
CA SER A 97 -2.10 3.30 24.09
C SER A 97 -1.63 2.44 22.91
N LEU A 98 -2.01 1.17 22.92
CA LEU A 98 -1.71 0.23 21.84
C LEU A 98 -2.42 0.65 20.54
N GLU A 99 -3.67 1.13 20.66
CA GLU A 99 -4.46 1.62 19.53
C GLU A 99 -3.85 2.89 18.93
N ALA A 100 -3.31 3.80 19.76
CA ALA A 100 -2.56 4.95 19.26
C ALA A 100 -1.33 4.50 18.45
N GLN A 101 -0.60 3.51 18.97
CA GLN A 101 0.57 2.97 18.29
C GLN A 101 0.22 2.30 16.97
N GLU A 102 -0.79 1.45 16.95
CA GLU A 102 -1.30 0.80 15.74
C GLU A 102 -1.70 1.84 14.68
N ALA A 103 -2.42 2.88 15.09
CA ALA A 103 -2.81 3.97 14.19
C ALA A 103 -1.58 4.68 13.60
N TRP A 104 -0.53 4.96 14.38
CA TRP A 104 0.70 5.55 13.87
C TRP A 104 1.46 4.62 12.91
N VAL A 105 1.52 3.31 13.19
CA VAL A 105 2.11 2.32 12.27
C VAL A 105 1.36 2.33 10.94
N ASN A 106 0.04 2.25 10.99
CA ASN A 106 -0.79 2.18 9.79
C ASN A 106 -0.79 3.52 9.02
N LYS A 107 -0.72 4.66 9.71
CA LYS A 107 -0.49 5.96 9.06
C LYS A 107 0.84 5.98 8.31
N GLY A 108 1.90 5.47 8.92
CA GLY A 108 3.20 5.35 8.28
C GLY A 108 3.16 4.45 7.03
N ALA A 109 2.43 3.34 7.10
CA ALA A 109 2.23 2.43 5.97
C ALA A 109 1.51 3.12 4.81
N ALA A 110 0.45 3.87 5.11
CA ALA A 110 -0.29 4.64 4.12
C ALA A 110 0.58 5.72 3.45
N HIS A 111 1.41 6.45 4.20
CA HIS A 111 2.38 7.39 3.60
C HIS A 111 3.44 6.70 2.76
N ALA A 112 3.92 5.52 3.16
CA ALA A 112 4.89 4.76 2.37
C ALA A 112 4.31 4.34 1.02
N GLN A 113 3.02 3.97 0.96
CA GLN A 113 2.30 3.69 -0.30
C GLN A 113 2.17 4.90 -1.21
N LEU A 114 2.20 6.11 -0.64
CA LEU A 114 2.22 7.38 -1.37
C LEU A 114 3.65 7.82 -1.76
N GLU A 115 4.68 7.02 -1.46
CA GLU A 115 6.10 7.38 -1.57
C GLU A 115 6.47 8.63 -0.74
N GLU A 116 5.66 8.97 0.25
CA GLU A 116 5.87 10.09 1.18
C GLU A 116 6.74 9.65 2.36
N PHE A 117 7.97 9.22 2.05
CA PHE A 117 8.83 8.54 3.01
C PHE A 117 9.21 9.37 4.24
N ASP A 118 9.30 10.69 4.12
CA ASP A 118 9.56 11.56 5.29
C ASP A 118 8.40 11.54 6.30
N GLN A 119 7.15 11.57 5.81
CA GLN A 119 5.95 11.45 6.63
C GLN A 119 5.82 10.04 7.22
N ALA A 120 6.13 9.01 6.42
CA ALA A 120 6.16 7.63 6.89
C ALA A 120 7.16 7.44 8.04
N ILE A 121 8.39 7.94 7.87
CA ILE A 121 9.44 7.91 8.91
C ILE A 121 8.95 8.57 10.20
N GLY A 122 8.34 9.76 10.10
CA GLY A 122 7.81 10.47 11.27
C GLY A 122 6.73 9.68 12.00
N ALA A 123 5.80 9.07 11.26
CA ALA A 123 4.73 8.26 11.84
C ALA A 123 5.26 7.00 12.54
N TYR A 124 6.21 6.27 11.92
CA TYR A 124 6.80 5.10 12.57
C TYR A 124 7.64 5.46 13.81
N GLN A 125 8.33 6.60 13.79
CA GLN A 125 9.05 7.10 14.97
C GLN A 125 8.10 7.44 16.11
N GLU A 126 6.94 8.00 15.81
CA GLU A 126 5.91 8.27 16.82
C GLU A 126 5.32 6.97 17.37
N ALA A 127 5.09 5.96 16.52
CA ALA A 127 4.69 4.62 16.97
C ALA A 127 5.73 4.00 17.93
N LEU A 128 7.03 4.11 17.62
CA LEU A 128 8.10 3.58 18.47
C LEU A 128 8.30 4.39 19.75
N ARG A 129 7.94 5.67 19.77
CA ARG A 129 7.98 6.50 20.99
C ARG A 129 6.99 6.01 22.05
N ILE A 130 5.86 5.43 21.63
CA ILE A 130 4.81 4.93 22.53
C ILE A 130 5.32 3.71 23.30
N ASP A 131 5.77 2.68 22.59
CA ASP A 131 6.35 1.48 23.20
C ASP A 131 7.28 0.76 22.21
N GLU A 132 8.55 0.59 22.58
CA GLU A 132 9.58 -0.05 21.75
C GLU A 132 9.52 -1.59 21.81
N GLU A 133 8.70 -2.18 22.70
CA GLU A 133 8.62 -3.63 22.95
C GLU A 133 7.21 -4.22 22.73
N SER A 134 6.26 -3.43 22.23
CA SER A 134 4.89 -3.89 21.97
C SER A 134 4.77 -4.85 20.77
N GLU A 135 3.57 -5.40 20.55
CA GLU A 135 3.29 -6.23 19.38
C GLU A 135 3.38 -5.47 18.04
N HIS A 136 3.26 -4.14 18.04
CA HIS A 136 3.41 -3.31 16.83
C HIS A 136 4.84 -2.81 16.63
N ALA A 137 5.72 -2.92 17.63
CA ALA A 137 7.07 -2.35 17.57
C ALA A 137 7.93 -3.00 16.48
N ALA A 138 7.87 -4.33 16.31
CA ALA A 138 8.62 -5.01 15.26
C ALA A 138 8.15 -4.60 13.85
N THR A 139 6.84 -4.38 13.66
CA THR A 139 6.28 -3.84 12.42
C THR A 139 6.74 -2.41 12.16
N ALA A 140 6.70 -1.55 13.18
CA ALA A 140 7.17 -0.17 13.08
C ALA A 140 8.66 -0.10 12.72
N GLU A 141 9.53 -0.87 13.39
CA GLU A 141 10.97 -0.96 13.07
C GLU A 141 11.21 -1.46 11.63
N THR A 142 10.48 -2.50 11.22
CA THR A 142 10.59 -3.09 9.87
C THR A 142 10.23 -2.10 8.78
N ASN A 143 9.14 -1.37 8.95
CA ASN A 143 8.66 -0.42 7.95
C ASN A 143 9.46 0.89 7.97
N LEU A 144 9.93 1.31 9.15
CA LEU A 144 10.84 2.44 9.30
C LEU A 144 12.17 2.17 8.59
N ALA A 145 12.72 0.96 8.72
CA ALA A 145 13.92 0.55 8.01
C ALA A 145 13.75 0.69 6.48
N TYR A 146 12.61 0.23 5.95
CA TYR A 146 12.29 0.35 4.53
C TYR A 146 12.17 1.82 4.09
N ALA A 147 11.39 2.65 4.80
CA ALA A 147 11.22 4.06 4.47
C ALA A 147 12.53 4.87 4.55
N LEU A 148 13.41 4.53 5.50
CA LEU A 148 14.75 5.11 5.60
C LEU A 148 15.62 4.72 4.41
N TRP A 149 15.55 3.47 3.94
CA TRP A 149 16.29 3.01 2.78
C TRP A 149 15.85 3.76 1.51
N GLU A 150 14.55 3.85 1.25
CA GLU A 150 13.99 4.61 0.12
C GLU A 150 14.37 6.10 0.19
N SER A 151 14.46 6.65 1.40
CA SER A 151 14.96 8.02 1.65
C SER A 151 16.48 8.18 1.53
N GLY A 152 17.23 7.15 1.11
CA GLY A 152 18.69 7.16 0.97
C GLY A 152 19.47 7.11 2.29
N ARG A 153 18.81 6.84 3.42
CA ARG A 153 19.41 6.75 4.77
C ARG A 153 19.75 5.31 5.15
N GLY A 154 20.47 4.62 4.26
CA GLY A 154 20.73 3.19 4.37
C GLY A 154 21.50 2.74 5.62
N GLU A 155 22.22 3.61 6.36
CA GLU A 155 22.90 3.21 7.62
C GLU A 155 21.89 3.04 8.74
N GLN A 156 20.99 4.00 8.86
CA GLN A 156 19.90 3.97 9.83
C GLN A 156 18.92 2.83 9.49
N ALA A 157 18.64 2.62 8.20
CA ALA A 157 17.79 1.52 7.75
C ALA A 157 18.24 0.17 8.30
N LEU A 158 19.53 -0.16 8.19
CA LEU A 158 20.05 -1.43 8.69
C LEU A 158 19.94 -1.55 10.21
N GLU A 159 20.21 -0.48 10.96
CA GLU A 159 20.07 -0.45 12.42
C GLU A 159 18.62 -0.75 12.86
N HIS A 160 17.64 -0.15 12.19
CA HIS A 160 16.22 -0.40 12.45
C HIS A 160 15.81 -1.83 12.04
N ALA A 161 16.30 -2.36 10.92
CA ALA A 161 16.04 -3.75 10.53
C ALA A 161 16.68 -4.78 11.47
N GLU A 162 17.83 -4.46 12.06
CA GLU A 162 18.44 -5.28 13.11
C GLU A 162 17.59 -5.27 14.39
N ARG A 163 17.08 -4.11 14.80
CA ARG A 163 16.15 -4.02 15.93
C ARG A 163 14.85 -4.78 15.68
N ALA A 164 14.27 -4.71 14.49
CA ALA A 164 13.03 -5.40 14.16
C ALA A 164 13.11 -6.92 14.47
N VAL A 165 14.20 -7.58 14.06
CA VAL A 165 14.39 -9.03 14.32
C VAL A 165 14.80 -9.35 15.76
N GLU A 166 15.29 -8.37 16.50
CA GLU A 166 15.55 -8.49 17.95
C GLU A 166 14.25 -8.37 18.75
N THR A 167 13.38 -7.43 18.37
CA THR A 167 12.06 -7.20 18.98
C THR A 167 11.12 -8.39 18.75
N ASP A 168 10.96 -8.83 17.51
CA ASP A 168 10.26 -10.09 17.21
C ASP A 168 11.09 -11.02 16.31
N PRO A 169 11.82 -11.99 16.90
CA PRO A 169 12.58 -12.99 16.14
C PRO A 169 11.71 -13.92 15.28
N ARG A 170 10.37 -13.89 15.43
CA ARG A 170 9.43 -14.69 14.64
C ARG A 170 8.76 -13.89 13.53
N PHE A 171 9.00 -12.59 13.42
CA PHE A 171 8.44 -11.78 12.35
C PHE A 171 9.23 -12.01 11.06
N ALA A 172 8.62 -12.67 10.08
CA ALA A 172 9.32 -13.20 8.92
C ALA A 172 9.76 -12.09 7.95
N GLU A 173 8.93 -11.07 7.80
CA GLU A 173 9.11 -9.88 7.00
C GLU A 173 10.29 -9.03 7.51
N ALA A 174 10.48 -8.94 8.83
CA ALA A 174 11.65 -8.29 9.44
C ALA A 174 12.96 -8.97 9.01
N TRP A 175 12.98 -10.31 8.97
CA TRP A 175 14.13 -11.06 8.48
C TRP A 175 14.40 -10.82 6.99
N TYR A 176 13.34 -10.73 6.17
CA TYR A 176 13.49 -10.37 4.77
C TYR A 176 14.08 -8.97 4.59
N ASN A 177 13.51 -7.95 5.24
CA ASN A 177 14.01 -6.56 5.14
C ASN A 177 15.46 -6.43 5.58
N ARG A 178 15.83 -7.10 6.69
CA ARG A 178 17.23 -7.15 7.12
C ARG A 178 18.12 -7.82 6.07
N GLY A 179 17.69 -8.95 5.50
CA GLY A 179 18.41 -9.65 4.45
C GLY A 179 18.67 -8.76 3.24
N PHE A 180 17.63 -8.10 2.75
CA PHE A 180 17.69 -7.15 1.64
C PHE A 180 18.73 -6.04 1.92
N LEU A 181 18.66 -5.39 3.07
CA LEU A 181 19.60 -4.32 3.44
C LEU A 181 21.04 -4.81 3.59
N LEU A 182 21.25 -6.06 4.00
CA LEU A 182 22.58 -6.67 4.07
C LEU A 182 23.16 -6.94 2.67
N VAL A 183 22.34 -7.33 1.68
CA VAL A 183 22.78 -7.44 0.29
C VAL A 183 23.23 -6.07 -0.23
N GLU A 184 22.45 -5.02 0.00
CA GLU A 184 22.82 -3.65 -0.41
C GLU A 184 24.13 -3.16 0.25
N ARG A 185 24.55 -3.79 1.35
CA ARG A 185 25.82 -3.53 2.04
C ARG A 185 26.98 -4.42 1.60
N GLY A 186 26.74 -5.36 0.70
CA GLY A 186 27.70 -6.39 0.29
C GLY A 186 27.99 -7.43 1.37
N LEU A 187 27.10 -7.58 2.35
CA LEU A 187 27.17 -8.57 3.44
C LEU A 187 26.36 -9.81 3.08
N ALA A 188 26.64 -10.36 1.90
CA ALA A 188 25.83 -11.39 1.26
C ALA A 188 25.68 -12.68 2.08
N GLU A 189 26.73 -13.16 2.76
CA GLU A 189 26.66 -14.37 3.59
C GLU A 189 25.68 -14.24 4.77
N ASP A 190 25.57 -13.05 5.36
CA ASP A 190 24.63 -12.79 6.44
C ASP A 190 23.21 -12.55 5.91
N ALA A 191 23.08 -11.97 4.71
CA ALA A 191 21.81 -11.84 4.01
C ALA A 191 21.18 -13.21 3.72
N VAL A 192 21.96 -14.18 3.24
CA VAL A 192 21.47 -15.56 2.99
C VAL A 192 20.86 -16.17 4.26
N LYS A 193 21.49 -15.98 5.43
CA LYS A 193 20.94 -16.46 6.72
C LYS A 193 19.63 -15.76 7.07
N CYS A 194 19.48 -14.48 6.73
CA CYS A 194 18.26 -13.74 6.97
C CYS A 194 17.12 -14.27 6.09
N PHE A 195 17.35 -14.47 4.79
CA PHE A 195 16.38 -15.08 3.89
C PHE A 195 16.02 -16.52 4.30
N ASP A 196 16.99 -17.32 4.77
CA ASP A 196 16.71 -18.64 5.34
C ASP A 196 15.77 -18.57 6.55
N ASN A 197 15.92 -17.56 7.41
CA ASN A 197 15.02 -17.37 8.54
C ASN A 197 13.62 -16.93 8.10
N ALA A 198 13.52 -15.98 7.16
CA ALA A 198 12.25 -15.54 6.59
C ALA A 198 11.47 -16.73 5.98
N ILE A 199 12.13 -17.53 5.14
CA ILE A 199 11.55 -18.74 4.52
C ILE A 199 11.14 -19.77 5.58
N ARG A 200 11.97 -19.99 6.62
CA ARG A 200 11.66 -20.91 7.73
C ARG A 200 10.45 -20.47 8.54
N LEU A 201 10.20 -19.17 8.65
CA LEU A 201 9.07 -18.59 9.37
C LEU A 201 7.80 -18.49 8.53
N GLY A 202 7.87 -18.77 7.23
CA GLY A 202 6.72 -18.87 6.33
C GLY A 202 6.65 -17.79 5.26
N TYR A 203 7.55 -16.81 5.27
CA TYR A 203 7.66 -15.81 4.20
C TYR A 203 8.40 -16.42 3.01
N ARG A 204 7.62 -17.10 2.17
CA ARG A 204 8.10 -17.90 1.04
C ARG A 204 7.27 -17.62 -0.20
N ASP A 205 7.72 -16.66 -0.98
CA ASP A 205 7.25 -16.37 -2.33
C ASP A 205 8.45 -16.39 -3.30
N ALA A 206 8.18 -16.09 -4.58
CA ALA A 206 9.21 -16.04 -5.60
C ALA A 206 10.23 -14.92 -5.35
N GLY A 207 9.80 -13.76 -4.82
CA GLY A 207 10.67 -12.61 -4.54
C GLY A 207 11.70 -12.90 -3.46
N VAL A 208 11.28 -13.53 -2.34
CA VAL A 208 12.22 -13.92 -1.27
C VAL A 208 13.28 -14.91 -1.79
N LEU A 209 12.88 -15.83 -2.69
CA LEU A 209 13.81 -16.77 -3.30
C LEU A 209 14.76 -16.07 -4.29
N GLU A 210 14.29 -15.10 -5.06
CA GLU A 210 15.12 -14.30 -5.97
C GLU A 210 16.16 -13.48 -5.21
N GLU A 211 15.77 -12.82 -4.12
CA GLU A 211 16.69 -12.09 -3.25
C GLU A 211 17.72 -13.00 -2.58
N LYS A 212 17.30 -14.20 -2.18
CA LYS A 212 18.23 -15.22 -1.70
C LYS A 212 19.20 -15.70 -2.77
N ALA A 213 18.73 -15.93 -4.01
CA ALA A 213 19.59 -16.32 -5.12
C ALA A 213 20.61 -15.24 -5.43
N ARG A 214 20.18 -13.96 -5.47
CA ARG A 214 21.07 -12.79 -5.60
C ARG A 214 22.15 -12.77 -4.53
N ALA A 215 21.77 -12.95 -3.26
CA ALA A 215 22.73 -13.01 -2.16
C ALA A 215 23.70 -14.20 -2.29
N LEU A 216 23.26 -15.37 -2.75
CA LEU A 216 24.13 -16.53 -3.00
C LEU A 216 25.13 -16.27 -4.13
N GLU A 217 24.70 -15.60 -5.21
CA GLU A 217 25.60 -15.19 -6.29
C GLU A 217 26.69 -14.24 -5.80
N GLU A 218 26.33 -13.23 -5.00
CA GLU A 218 27.26 -12.28 -4.41
C GLU A 218 28.22 -12.93 -3.40
N ALA A 219 27.75 -13.94 -2.67
CA ALA A 219 28.59 -14.78 -1.81
C ALA A 219 29.49 -15.76 -2.59
N GLY A 220 29.28 -15.91 -3.90
CA GLY A 220 30.05 -16.78 -4.80
C GLY A 220 29.58 -18.24 -4.83
N ASP A 221 28.43 -18.57 -4.25
CA ASP A 221 27.83 -19.91 -4.28
C ASP A 221 26.88 -20.04 -5.48
N HIS A 222 27.46 -20.09 -6.68
CA HIS A 222 26.71 -20.12 -7.93
C HIS A 222 25.84 -21.36 -8.12
N GLU A 223 26.24 -22.51 -7.55
CA GLU A 223 25.47 -23.75 -7.66
C GLU A 223 24.17 -23.63 -6.86
N GLN A 224 24.24 -23.18 -5.60
CA GLN A 224 23.03 -22.97 -4.81
C GLN A 224 22.18 -21.81 -5.33
N ALA A 225 22.80 -20.77 -5.90
CA ALA A 225 22.07 -19.66 -6.50
C ALA A 225 21.18 -20.13 -7.66
N GLU A 226 21.71 -20.92 -8.59
CA GLU A 226 20.96 -21.49 -9.72
C GLU A 226 19.80 -22.37 -9.22
N GLU A 227 20.05 -23.24 -8.24
CA GLU A 227 18.99 -24.07 -7.64
C GLU A 227 17.85 -23.25 -7.00
N VAL A 228 18.19 -22.15 -6.33
CA VAL A 228 17.20 -21.30 -5.66
C VAL A 228 16.44 -20.46 -6.69
N ALA A 229 17.11 -19.96 -7.73
CA ALA A 229 16.48 -19.23 -8.82
C ALA A 229 15.47 -20.10 -9.61
N ASP A 230 15.82 -21.34 -9.91
CA ASP A 230 14.92 -22.30 -10.56
C ASP A 230 13.64 -22.53 -9.73
N ARG A 231 13.78 -22.63 -8.41
CA ARG A 231 12.63 -22.75 -7.49
C ARG A 231 11.76 -21.50 -7.47
N ALA A 232 12.35 -20.32 -7.60
CA ALA A 232 11.61 -19.07 -7.69
C ALA A 232 10.77 -19.01 -8.97
N GLU A 233 11.33 -19.40 -10.11
CA GLU A 233 10.62 -19.47 -11.39
C GLU A 233 9.48 -20.51 -11.35
N GLU A 234 9.73 -21.68 -10.77
CA GLU A 234 8.69 -22.71 -10.58
C GLU A 234 7.52 -22.16 -9.76
N LEU A 235 7.81 -21.49 -8.63
CA LEU A 235 6.79 -20.92 -7.77
C LEU A 235 6.01 -19.80 -8.47
N ARG A 236 6.67 -18.92 -9.23
CA ARG A 236 6.02 -17.88 -10.02
C ARG A 236 5.05 -18.50 -11.04
N ARG A 237 5.51 -19.51 -11.79
CA ARG A 237 4.69 -20.21 -12.78
C ARG A 237 3.46 -20.85 -12.13
N GLU A 238 3.62 -21.50 -10.98
CA GLU A 238 2.50 -22.10 -10.25
C GLU A 238 1.47 -21.06 -9.79
N THR A 239 1.93 -19.92 -9.26
CA THR A 239 1.05 -18.82 -8.86
C THR A 239 0.30 -18.23 -10.05
N GLU A 240 0.98 -18.00 -11.17
CA GLU A 240 0.36 -17.51 -12.41
C GLU A 240 -0.69 -18.48 -12.95
N GLU A 241 -0.38 -19.78 -12.99
CA GLU A 241 -1.32 -20.82 -13.41
C GLU A 241 -2.58 -20.83 -12.54
N GLN A 242 -2.44 -20.69 -11.22
CA GLN A 242 -3.58 -20.61 -10.29
C GLN A 242 -4.45 -19.38 -10.54
N LEU A 243 -3.84 -18.19 -10.73
CA LEU A 243 -4.58 -16.96 -11.03
C LEU A 243 -5.36 -17.07 -12.35
N ILE A 244 -4.78 -17.70 -13.37
CA ILE A 244 -5.46 -17.96 -14.64
C ILE A 244 -6.64 -18.92 -14.45
N GLU A 245 -6.47 -19.99 -13.67
CA GLU A 245 -7.55 -20.95 -13.37
C GLU A 245 -8.70 -20.30 -12.60
N GLU A 246 -8.42 -19.43 -11.63
CA GLU A 246 -9.45 -18.70 -10.88
C GLU A 246 -10.23 -17.74 -11.77
N GLN A 247 -9.56 -16.99 -12.64
CA GLN A 247 -10.19 -16.07 -13.58
C GLN A 247 -11.02 -16.80 -14.66
N THR A 248 -10.55 -17.96 -15.13
CA THR A 248 -11.25 -18.73 -16.18
C THR A 248 -12.33 -19.66 -15.62
N GLY A 249 -12.22 -20.10 -14.37
CA GLY A 249 -13.18 -20.97 -13.67
C GLY A 249 -14.43 -20.25 -13.15
N GLN A 250 -14.42 -18.93 -13.01
CA GLN A 250 -15.55 -18.14 -12.53
C GLN A 250 -16.55 -17.67 -13.60
N ALA A 251 -16.39 -18.01 -14.88
CA ALA A 251 -17.38 -17.66 -15.90
C ALA A 251 -18.69 -18.46 -15.73
N PRO A 252 -19.83 -17.86 -15.32
CA PRO A 252 -21.11 -18.53 -15.43
C PRO A 252 -21.54 -18.39 -16.89
N GLY A 253 -21.39 -19.47 -17.66
CA GLY A 253 -21.89 -19.51 -19.03
C GLY A 253 -23.38 -19.15 -19.07
N PRO A 254 -23.82 -18.16 -19.86
CA PRO A 254 -25.24 -17.90 -19.98
C PRO A 254 -25.87 -19.04 -20.77
N GLY A 255 -26.62 -19.87 -20.05
CA GLY A 255 -27.61 -20.76 -20.65
C GLY A 255 -28.58 -19.92 -21.48
N GLY A 256 -28.60 -20.18 -22.79
CA GLY A 256 -29.50 -19.52 -23.74
C GLY A 256 -29.92 -20.49 -24.83
N GLN A 257 -31.18 -20.93 -24.76
CA GLN A 257 -31.85 -21.85 -25.66
C GLN A 257 -31.84 -21.39 -27.13
N GLY A 258 -31.64 -22.31 -28.07
CA GLY A 258 -31.84 -22.07 -29.51
C GLY A 258 -32.29 -23.34 -30.25
N ARG A 259 -33.59 -23.45 -30.51
CA ARG A 259 -34.26 -24.54 -31.25
C ARG A 259 -34.04 -24.45 -32.78
N GLN A 260 -34.02 -25.64 -33.39
CA GLN A 260 -34.61 -26.06 -34.68
C GLN A 260 -34.02 -25.66 -36.05
N GLY A 261 -33.88 -26.71 -36.88
CA GLY A 261 -33.88 -26.70 -38.35
C GLY A 261 -32.59 -27.30 -38.92
N GLY A 262 -32.51 -28.36 -39.72
CA GLY A 262 -33.49 -29.17 -40.43
C GLY A 262 -32.79 -29.81 -41.65
N ARG A 263 -32.76 -31.15 -41.70
CA ARG A 263 -32.57 -32.04 -42.87
C ARG A 263 -31.38 -31.87 -43.85
N GLY A 264 -30.63 -32.96 -43.99
CA GLY A 264 -30.57 -33.69 -45.27
C GLY A 264 -29.17 -34.07 -45.78
N GLY A 265 -28.97 -35.34 -46.14
CA GLY A 265 -27.99 -35.75 -47.16
C GLY A 265 -27.00 -36.83 -46.75
N GLN A 266 -27.05 -37.98 -47.44
CA GLN A 266 -26.27 -39.20 -47.24
C GLN A 266 -24.91 -39.18 -48.01
N GLY A 267 -23.99 -40.08 -47.64
CA GLY A 267 -22.94 -40.62 -48.53
C GLY A 267 -21.57 -40.77 -47.85
N ARG A 268 -21.22 -41.93 -47.30
CA ARG A 268 -20.45 -43.06 -47.91
C ARG A 268 -18.93 -42.86 -48.08
N GLN A 269 -18.20 -43.71 -47.36
CA GLN A 269 -17.06 -44.57 -47.76
C GLN A 269 -15.66 -44.02 -48.05
N GLY A 270 -14.68 -44.71 -47.44
CA GLY A 270 -13.31 -44.93 -47.94
C GLY A 270 -12.31 -43.85 -47.53
N GLY A 271 -11.06 -44.13 -47.15
CA GLY A 271 -10.24 -45.32 -47.25
C GLY A 271 -8.85 -45.01 -46.66
N ARG A 272 -8.07 -46.07 -46.48
CA ARG A 272 -6.75 -46.15 -45.82
C ARG A 272 -5.65 -45.31 -46.51
N GLY A 273 -4.65 -44.94 -45.71
CA GLY A 273 -3.24 -45.22 -46.03
C GLY A 273 -2.28 -44.02 -46.08
N GLY A 274 -1.10 -44.19 -45.46
CA GLY A 274 0.13 -43.50 -45.90
C GLY A 274 0.94 -42.76 -44.83
N GLN A 275 1.79 -43.47 -44.10
CA GLN A 275 3.16 -43.03 -43.73
C GLN A 275 4.12 -43.58 -44.81
N PRO A 276 5.45 -43.29 -44.84
CA PRO A 276 6.29 -42.24 -44.22
C PRO A 276 7.34 -41.63 -45.21
N GLY A 277 8.25 -40.75 -44.73
CA GLY A 277 9.57 -40.47 -45.34
C GLY A 277 9.99 -38.99 -45.18
N ALA A 278 11.01 -38.62 -44.41
CA ALA A 278 12.47 -38.86 -44.49
C ALA A 278 13.24 -37.73 -45.20
N GLY A 279 14.30 -37.24 -44.54
CA GLY A 279 15.40 -36.42 -45.10
C GLY A 279 15.29 -34.92 -44.79
N GLY A 280 16.34 -34.17 -44.44
CA GLY A 280 17.76 -34.49 -44.36
C GLY A 280 18.59 -33.28 -43.88
N ARG A 281 19.82 -33.63 -43.48
CA ARG A 281 21.02 -32.89 -43.06
C ARG A 281 21.35 -31.52 -43.70
N GLY A 282 22.13 -30.75 -42.91
CA GLY A 282 23.24 -29.88 -43.34
C GLY A 282 22.95 -28.38 -43.16
N ALA A 283 23.86 -27.48 -42.78
CA ALA A 283 25.29 -27.48 -42.47
C ALA A 283 25.58 -26.14 -41.71
N GLN A 284 26.39 -26.13 -40.66
CA GLN A 284 27.73 -25.50 -40.57
C GLN A 284 27.98 -24.21 -41.39
N GLY A 285 28.42 -23.17 -40.68
CA GLY A 285 29.02 -21.96 -41.24
C GLY A 285 29.52 -21.00 -40.16
N ASP A 286 30.80 -21.14 -39.79
CA ASP A 286 31.62 -20.24 -38.97
C ASP A 286 31.71 -18.80 -39.54
N GLY A 287 32.00 -17.81 -38.68
CA GLY A 287 32.43 -16.49 -39.17
C GLY A 287 32.68 -15.42 -38.10
N ARG A 288 33.92 -15.36 -37.60
CA ARG A 288 34.49 -14.45 -36.59
C ARG A 288 34.43 -12.94 -36.93
N GLY A 289 34.42 -12.11 -35.89
CA GLY A 289 35.51 -11.14 -35.65
C GLY A 289 35.11 -9.68 -35.38
N GLY A 290 35.72 -9.08 -34.35
CA GLY A 290 36.01 -7.63 -34.30
C GLY A 290 35.68 -6.92 -32.99
N GLN A 291 36.72 -6.47 -32.27
CA GLN A 291 36.71 -5.80 -30.97
C GLN A 291 36.50 -4.27 -31.07
N GLY A 292 35.99 -3.65 -30.00
CA GLY A 292 36.60 -2.44 -29.43
C GLY A 292 35.68 -1.26 -29.07
N GLY A 293 35.50 -1.02 -27.76
CA GLY A 293 35.64 0.32 -27.17
C GLY A 293 34.42 0.99 -26.50
N GLY A 294 34.46 1.10 -25.16
CA GLY A 294 33.87 2.21 -24.38
C GLY A 294 32.56 1.91 -23.64
N PRO A 295 32.47 2.15 -22.30
CA PRO A 295 31.27 1.87 -21.52
C PRO A 295 30.33 3.08 -21.53
N GLU A 296 29.16 2.92 -22.14
CA GLU A 296 27.98 3.73 -21.84
C GLU A 296 27.21 2.95 -20.79
N GLY A 297 27.18 3.47 -19.56
CA GLY A 297 26.35 2.90 -18.49
C GLY A 297 24.88 3.09 -18.86
N PRO A 298 24.04 2.04 -18.82
CA PRO A 298 22.61 2.24 -18.95
C PRO A 298 22.07 2.74 -17.61
N GLU A 299 21.56 3.96 -17.60
CA GLU A 299 20.49 4.35 -16.69
C GLU A 299 19.35 3.34 -16.87
N ARG A 300 19.17 2.43 -15.92
CA ARG A 300 18.02 1.54 -15.86
C ARG A 300 17.07 2.06 -14.80
N GLU A 301 15.91 2.49 -15.28
CA GLU A 301 14.68 2.63 -14.51
C GLU A 301 14.45 1.31 -13.75
N LEU A 302 14.65 1.33 -12.44
CA LEU A 302 14.27 0.25 -11.54
C LEU A 302 12.79 0.45 -11.22
N GLN A 303 11.93 -0.20 -11.99
CA GLN A 303 10.59 -0.54 -11.53
C GLN A 303 10.74 -1.76 -10.63
N GLY A 304 11.03 -1.51 -9.35
CA GLY A 304 10.87 -2.50 -8.30
C GLY A 304 9.45 -2.35 -7.78
N GLU A 305 8.56 -3.26 -8.16
CA GLU A 305 7.28 -3.44 -7.48
C GLU A 305 7.62 -3.90 -6.05
N GLY A 306 7.39 -3.02 -5.07
CA GLY A 306 7.50 -3.36 -3.65
C GLY A 306 6.54 -4.50 -3.27
N PRO A 307 6.79 -5.19 -2.16
CA PRO A 307 5.94 -6.29 -1.71
C PRO A 307 4.51 -5.78 -1.46
N GLU A 308 3.56 -6.28 -2.24
CA GLU A 308 2.13 -6.12 -1.96
C GLU A 308 1.80 -6.90 -0.69
N GLY A 309 1.64 -6.19 0.43
CA GLY A 309 1.26 -6.77 1.70
C GLY A 309 1.43 -5.79 2.85
N PHE A 310 0.45 -4.90 3.01
CA PHE A 310 0.18 -4.17 4.24
C PHE A 310 -1.19 -4.60 4.75
#